data_AF-A0A0J6SQU5-F1
#
_entry.id   AF-A0A0J6SQU5-F1
#
_cell.length_a   1.000
_cell.length_b   1.000
_cell.length_c   1.000
_cell.angle_alpha   90.00
_cell.angle_beta   90.00
_cell.angle_gamma   90.00
#
_symmetry.space_group_name_H-M   'P 1'
#
loop_
_entity.id
_entity.type
_entity.pdbx_description
1 polymer ?
#
loop_
_entity_poly.entity_id
_entity_poly.type
_entity_poly.pdbx_seq_one_letter_code
_entity_poly.pdbx_strand_id
1 'polypeptide(L)' 'MRGAWLLPVLLPTLWPPPAQAQWANCPPGTKEAAGACVRTCPGGYEDRGTVCVYRSESH' A
#
# COMPACT_ATOMS: atom_id res chain seq x y z
N MET A 1 40.88 -19.59 25.48
CA MET A 1 39.56 -19.76 26.10
C MET A 1 38.52 -19.36 25.07
N ARG A 2 37.78 -20.36 24.57
CA ARG A 2 36.85 -20.24 23.42
C ARG A 2 35.50 -19.76 23.94
N GLY A 3 35.22 -18.46 23.81
CA GLY A 3 33.93 -17.87 24.16
C GLY A 3 32.96 -18.02 23.00
N ALA A 4 32.09 -19.02 23.09
CA ALA A 4 30.93 -19.17 22.23
C ALA A 4 29.86 -18.15 22.63
N TRP A 5 29.48 -17.26 21.70
CA TRP A 5 28.19 -16.59 21.72
C TRP A 5 27.58 -16.70 20.33
N LEU A 6 26.89 -17.82 20.15
CA LEU A 6 25.92 -18.07 19.10
C LEU A 6 24.66 -17.23 19.38
N LEU A 7 24.13 -16.60 18.32
CA LEU A 7 22.72 -16.26 18.04
C LEU A 7 21.95 -15.34 19.03
N PRO A 8 21.19 -14.36 18.51
CA PRO A 8 20.13 -14.65 17.54
C PRO A 8 20.16 -13.77 16.30
N VAL A 9 20.53 -14.38 15.18
CA VAL A 9 19.97 -14.03 13.85
C VAL A 9 18.56 -14.64 13.78
N LEU A 10 17.67 -14.23 14.70
CA LEU A 10 16.32 -14.80 14.87
C LEU A 10 15.21 -13.75 14.98
N LEU A 11 15.42 -12.56 14.42
CA LEU A 11 14.30 -11.68 14.05
C LEU A 11 14.32 -11.36 12.54
N PRO A 12 14.27 -12.35 11.63
CA PRO A 12 13.70 -12.04 10.34
C PRO A 12 12.17 -11.93 10.53
N THR A 13 11.50 -11.10 9.72
CA THR A 13 10.05 -11.13 9.42
C THR A 13 9.00 -10.49 10.35
N LEU A 14 9.32 -9.74 11.42
CA LEU A 14 8.26 -9.01 12.16
C LEU A 14 7.89 -7.63 11.57
N TRP A 15 8.44 -7.27 10.42
CA TRP A 15 8.05 -6.06 9.70
C TRP A 15 7.11 -6.47 8.54
N PRO A 16 5.78 -6.25 8.64
CA PRO A 16 4.87 -6.54 7.54
C PRO A 16 5.27 -5.65 6.38
N PRO A 17 5.58 -6.17 5.17
CA PRO A 17 6.05 -5.32 4.07
C PRO A 17 5.14 -4.09 3.97
N PRO A 18 5.69 -2.85 3.81
CA PRO A 18 4.84 -1.68 3.63
C PRO A 18 3.88 -2.07 2.53
N ALA A 19 2.57 -1.93 2.78
CA ALA A 19 1.54 -2.30 1.82
C ALA A 19 1.89 -1.56 0.52
N GLN A 20 2.59 -2.25 -0.37
CA GLN A 20 3.00 -1.69 -1.63
C GLN A 20 1.68 -1.62 -2.34
N ALA A 21 1.12 -0.41 -2.42
CA ALA A 21 -0.02 -0.11 -3.24
C ALA A 21 0.26 -0.79 -4.58
N GLN A 22 -0.41 -1.90 -4.80
CA GLN A 22 -0.30 -2.67 -6.03
C GLN A 22 -1.06 -1.84 -7.06
N TRP A 23 -0.38 -0.80 -7.55
CA TRP A 23 -0.87 0.25 -8.44
C TRP A 23 -1.23 -0.28 -9.84
N ALA A 24 -1.45 -1.59 -9.99
CA ALA A 24 -1.51 -2.22 -11.29
C ALA A 24 -2.48 -3.41 -11.35
N ASN A 25 -3.64 -3.33 -10.68
CA ASN A 25 -4.93 -3.84 -11.19
C ASN A 25 -5.95 -3.92 -10.05
N CYS A 26 -6.68 -2.82 -9.83
CA CYS A 26 -7.95 -2.96 -9.16
C CYS A 26 -8.87 -3.86 -10.02
N PRO A 27 -9.62 -4.81 -9.41
CA PRO A 27 -10.50 -5.69 -10.16
C PRO A 27 -11.51 -4.88 -10.98
N PRO A 28 -12.01 -5.44 -12.11
CA PRO A 28 -12.94 -4.72 -12.97
C PRO A 28 -14.15 -4.24 -12.16
N GLY A 29 -14.54 -2.98 -12.36
CA GLY A 29 -15.61 -2.33 -11.60
C GLY A 29 -15.17 -1.69 -10.28
N THR A 30 -13.86 -1.64 -10.01
CA THR A 30 -13.28 -0.86 -8.91
C THR A 30 -12.20 0.09 -9.43
N LYS A 31 -11.93 1.13 -8.65
CA LYS A 31 -11.00 2.21 -8.96
C LYS A 31 -9.99 2.37 -7.84
N GLU A 32 -8.78 2.77 -8.19
CA GLU A 32 -7.71 2.98 -7.23
C GLU A 32 -7.90 4.32 -6.51
N ALA A 33 -7.86 4.32 -5.18
CA ALA A 33 -7.95 5.50 -4.35
C ALA A 33 -7.02 5.33 -3.14
N ALA A 34 -6.00 6.17 -3.01
CA ALA A 34 -5.07 6.15 -1.87
C ALA A 34 -4.39 4.78 -1.66
N GLY A 35 -4.10 4.05 -2.74
CA GLY A 35 -3.54 2.70 -2.67
C GLY A 35 -4.52 1.59 -2.31
N ALA A 36 -5.83 1.87 -2.29
CA ALA A 36 -6.90 0.90 -2.09
C ALA A 36 -7.83 0.82 -3.30
N CYS A 37 -8.50 -0.32 -3.50
CA CYS A 37 -9.50 -0.48 -4.55
C CYS A 37 -10.90 -0.24 -3.99
N VAL A 38 -11.60 0.76 -4.52
CA VAL A 38 -12.92 1.19 -4.06
C VAL A 38 -13.94 1.13 -5.20
N ARG A 39 -15.23 0.96 -4.90
CA ARG A 39 -16.31 1.05 -5.90
C ARG A 39 -16.71 2.49 -6.19
N THR A 40 -16.57 3.37 -5.21
CA THR A 40 -16.94 4.79 -5.27
C THR A 40 -15.80 5.61 -4.66
N CYS A 41 -15.50 6.77 -5.23
CA CYS A 41 -14.40 7.58 -4.73
C CYS A 41 -14.80 8.14 -3.36
N PRO A 42 -13.93 8.02 -2.33
CA PRO A 42 -14.18 8.63 -1.04
C PRO A 42 -14.20 10.15 -1.15
N GLY A 43 -14.80 10.82 -0.17
CA GLY A 43 -14.87 12.28 -0.14
C GLY A 43 -13.50 12.94 -0.28
N GLY A 44 -13.41 13.99 -1.07
CA GLY A 44 -12.14 14.67 -1.37
C GLY A 44 -11.37 14.08 -2.55
N TYR A 45 -11.81 12.95 -3.12
CA TYR A 45 -11.26 12.41 -4.36
C TYR A 45 -12.20 12.66 -5.54
N GLU A 46 -11.63 13.01 -6.68
CA GLU A 46 -12.32 13.16 -7.95
C GLU A 46 -12.20 11.88 -8.78
N ASP A 47 -13.31 11.44 -9.35
CA ASP A 47 -13.34 10.28 -10.23
C ASP A 47 -12.74 10.62 -11.60
N ARG A 48 -11.70 9.88 -12.00
CA ARG A 48 -11.05 9.97 -13.31
C ARG A 48 -11.23 8.65 -14.09
N GLY A 49 -12.31 7.92 -13.85
CA GLY A 49 -12.57 6.61 -14.43
C GLY A 49 -11.98 5.47 -13.59
N THR A 50 -10.74 5.06 -13.86
CA THR A 50 -10.10 3.92 -13.20
C THR A 50 -9.36 4.28 -11.90
N VAL A 51 -9.21 5.58 -11.65
CA VAL A 51 -8.52 6.12 -10.48
C VAL A 51 -9.33 7.26 -9.87
N CYS A 52 -9.25 7.37 -8.56
CA CYS A 52 -9.71 8.48 -7.75
C CYS A 52 -8.50 9.36 -7.44
N VAL A 53 -8.50 10.59 -7.93
CA VAL A 53 -7.40 11.53 -7.70
C VAL A 53 -7.78 12.47 -6.58
N TYR A 54 -6.91 12.65 -5.58
CA TYR A 54 -7.18 13.58 -4.51
C TYR A 54 -7.26 15.01 -5.05
N ARG A 55 -8.30 15.77 -4.67
CA ARG A 55 -8.58 17.07 -5.28
C ARG A 55 -7.52 18.14 -4.96
N SER A 56 -6.66 17.90 -3.97
CA SER A 56 -5.61 18.84 -3.57
C SER A 56 -4.38 18.84 -4.48
N GLU A 57 -4.24 17.87 -5.40
CA GLU A 57 -3.12 17.84 -6.37
C GLU A 57 -3.31 18.86 -7.53
N SER A 58 -4.39 19.67 -7.51
CA SER A 58 -4.70 20.65 -8.56
C SER A 58 -4.10 22.04 -8.32
N HIS A 59 -3.04 22.16 -7.52
CA HIS A 59 -2.39 23.44 -7.21
C HIS A 59 -1.09 23.62 -7.99
#